data_AF-H3K268-F1
#
_entry.id   AF-H3K268-F1
#
_cell.length_a   1.000
_cell.length_b   1.000
_cell.length_c   1.000
_cell.angle_alpha   90.00
_cell.angle_beta   90.00
_cell.angle_gamma   90.00
#
_symmetry.space_group_name_H-M   'P 1'
#
loop_
_entity.id
_entity.type
_entity.pdbx_description
1 polymer ?
#
loop_
_entity_poly.entity_id
_entity_poly.type
_entity_poly.pdbx_seq_one_letter_code
_entity_poly.pdbx_strand_id
1 'polypeptide(L)'
;VLDRVDVQYQPGHGFTSMGETKAPDGKYFLSDNKFSKDRFLPVGPLHPETAQLIDISGDKMKVVADHAVYSEPHDSIIVKREFIKTRQVYNLDDFPNAIKDPKESGVERKGNKVTVKMVSQAPAFSLPEFTVKKGDEVTIILTNLDKVEDLTHGFA
;
A
#
# COMPACT_ATOMS: atom_id res chain seq x y z
N VAL A 1 12.40 -17.03 33.17
CA VAL A 1 11.65 -15.86 32.63
C VAL A 1 12.50 -14.63 32.89
N LEU A 2 12.93 -13.91 31.85
CA LEU A 2 13.77 -12.70 32.00
C LEU A 2 12.90 -11.45 32.28
N ASP A 3 11.74 -11.37 31.62
CA ASP A 3 10.77 -10.31 31.85
C ASP A 3 9.36 -10.74 31.41
N ARG A 4 8.35 -9.95 31.81
CA ARG A 4 6.96 -10.06 31.35
C ARG A 4 6.39 -8.66 31.19
N VAL A 5 5.61 -8.44 30.14
CA VAL A 5 4.90 -7.19 29.90
C VAL A 5 3.45 -7.49 29.54
N ASP A 6 2.53 -6.75 30.12
CA ASP A 6 1.12 -6.87 29.79
C ASP A 6 0.85 -6.20 28.45
N VAL A 7 0.18 -6.91 27.56
CA VAL A 7 -0.24 -6.43 26.23
C VAL A 7 -1.77 -6.36 26.15
N GLN A 8 -2.27 -5.51 25.26
CA GLN A 8 -3.68 -5.16 25.18
C GLN A 8 -4.24 -5.40 23.76
N TYR A 9 -5.08 -6.41 23.55
CA TYR A 9 -5.28 -7.61 24.36
C TYR A 9 -5.36 -8.86 23.49
N GLN A 10 -5.09 -10.02 24.10
CA GLN A 10 -5.07 -11.32 23.42
C GLN A 10 -4.04 -11.32 22.28
N PRO A 11 -2.74 -11.37 22.60
CA PRO A 11 -1.69 -11.41 21.60
C PRO A 11 -1.87 -12.62 20.68
N GLY A 12 -1.74 -12.38 19.38
CA GLY A 12 -1.59 -13.40 18.36
C GLY A 12 -0.11 -13.67 18.12
N HIS A 13 0.38 -13.28 16.94
CA HIS A 13 1.80 -13.35 16.60
C HIS A 13 2.56 -12.14 17.14
N GLY A 14 3.89 -12.26 17.17
CA GLY A 14 4.76 -11.12 17.47
C GLY A 14 6.09 -11.22 16.75
N PHE A 15 6.65 -10.05 16.43
CA PHE A 15 7.71 -9.92 15.43
C PHE A 15 8.82 -9.04 15.97
N THR A 16 10.07 -9.51 15.87
CA THR A 16 11.22 -8.67 16.23
C THR A 16 11.79 -7.96 15.00
N SER A 17 12.37 -6.78 15.20
CA SER A 17 13.14 -6.10 14.15
C SER A 17 14.28 -6.98 13.65
N MET A 18 14.28 -7.22 12.33
CA MET A 18 15.19 -8.15 11.64
C MET A 18 15.09 -9.61 12.13
N GLY A 19 14.02 -9.98 12.83
CA GLY A 19 13.87 -11.23 13.59
C GLY A 19 13.99 -12.52 12.78
N GLU A 20 13.50 -12.52 11.55
CA GLU A 20 13.54 -13.68 10.66
C GLU A 20 14.80 -13.74 9.78
N THR A 21 15.82 -12.95 10.12
CA THR A 21 17.09 -12.92 9.40
C THR A 21 18.22 -13.48 10.26
N LYS A 22 19.41 -13.62 9.66
CA LYS A 22 20.64 -13.94 10.42
C LYS A 22 21.18 -12.76 11.24
N ALA A 23 20.55 -11.58 11.15
CA ALA A 23 20.98 -10.36 11.81
C ALA A 23 19.85 -9.70 12.61
N PRO A 24 19.18 -10.43 13.54
CA PRO A 24 18.22 -9.80 14.44
C PRO A 24 18.92 -8.73 15.29
N ASP A 25 18.31 -7.57 15.44
CA ASP A 25 18.98 -6.43 16.10
C ASP A 25 18.57 -6.21 17.56
N GLY A 26 17.55 -6.95 18.04
CA GLY A 26 17.10 -6.92 19.42
C GLY A 26 16.58 -5.55 19.88
N LYS A 27 16.08 -4.71 18.97
CA LYS A 27 15.62 -3.34 19.31
C LYS A 27 14.14 -3.26 19.59
N TYR A 28 13.32 -3.82 18.71
CA TYR A 28 11.87 -3.72 18.79
C TYR A 28 11.22 -5.09 18.69
N PHE A 29 10.09 -5.23 19.38
CA PHE A 29 9.13 -6.31 19.26
C PHE A 29 7.76 -5.71 18.98
N LEU A 30 7.06 -6.19 17.97
CA LEU A 30 5.67 -5.82 17.68
C LEU A 30 4.77 -6.96 18.17
N SER A 31 3.82 -6.67 19.06
CA SER A 31 2.79 -7.60 19.50
C SER A 31 1.48 -7.30 18.79
N ASP A 32 1.01 -8.21 17.93
CA ASP A 32 -0.27 -8.05 17.23
C ASP A 32 -1.39 -8.68 18.03
N ASN A 33 -2.22 -7.84 18.65
CA ASN A 33 -3.24 -8.22 19.61
C ASN A 33 -4.64 -8.18 19.00
N LYS A 34 -5.43 -9.23 19.24
CA LYS A 34 -6.69 -9.50 18.54
C LYS A 34 -7.90 -8.72 19.04
N PHE A 35 -7.83 -8.12 20.23
CA PHE A 35 -8.92 -7.30 20.74
C PHE A 35 -8.39 -6.00 21.31
N SER A 36 -8.83 -4.85 20.77
CA SER A 36 -8.45 -3.54 21.29
C SER A 36 -9.25 -3.10 22.50
N LYS A 37 -10.50 -3.54 22.66
CA LYS A 37 -11.40 -3.16 23.77
C LYS A 37 -11.41 -1.65 24.01
N ASP A 38 -10.81 -1.20 25.11
CA ASP A 38 -10.82 0.17 25.62
C ASP A 38 -9.56 0.98 25.24
N ARG A 39 -8.69 0.46 24.36
CA ARG A 39 -7.45 1.15 23.96
C ARG A 39 -7.66 2.37 23.07
N PHE A 40 -8.78 2.45 22.36
CA PHE A 40 -9.08 3.52 21.40
C PHE A 40 -10.47 4.12 21.64
N LEU A 41 -10.76 5.24 20.97
CA LEU A 41 -12.11 5.80 20.94
C LEU A 41 -13.11 4.76 20.38
N PRO A 42 -14.33 4.69 20.93
CA PRO A 42 -15.34 3.74 20.46
C PRO A 42 -15.78 4.10 19.03
N VAL A 43 -15.78 3.12 18.13
CA VAL A 43 -16.12 3.29 16.70
C VAL A 43 -17.29 2.40 16.24
N GLY A 44 -18.08 1.89 17.19
CA GLY A 44 -19.20 0.99 16.94
C GLY A 44 -18.85 -0.49 17.20
N PRO A 45 -19.67 -1.43 16.72
CA PRO A 45 -19.53 -2.86 17.06
C PRO A 45 -18.22 -3.49 16.56
N LEU A 46 -17.74 -3.08 15.39
CA LEU A 46 -16.47 -3.55 14.83
C LEU A 46 -15.34 -2.66 15.33
N HIS A 47 -14.51 -3.21 16.21
CA HIS A 47 -13.34 -2.54 16.74
C HIS A 47 -12.12 -2.84 15.86
N PRO A 48 -11.11 -1.95 15.82
CA PRO A 48 -9.81 -2.30 15.26
C PRO A 48 -9.06 -3.29 16.17
N GLU A 49 -8.03 -3.93 15.65
CA GLU A 49 -7.03 -4.65 16.45
C GLU A 49 -6.01 -3.67 17.05
N THR A 50 -5.09 -4.16 17.89
CA THR A 50 -4.02 -3.35 18.49
C THR A 50 -2.65 -3.93 18.18
N ALA A 51 -1.86 -3.21 17.39
CA ALA A 51 -0.45 -3.51 17.20
C ALA A 51 0.37 -2.69 18.22
N GLN A 52 1.03 -3.37 19.15
CA GLN A 52 1.82 -2.70 20.19
C GLN A 52 3.31 -2.80 19.89
N LEU A 53 3.96 -1.64 19.74
CA LEU A 53 5.41 -1.57 19.63
C LEU A 53 6.02 -1.60 21.04
N ILE A 54 6.95 -2.53 21.23
CA ILE A 54 7.65 -2.77 22.48
C ILE A 54 9.15 -2.57 22.24
N ASP A 55 9.75 -1.64 22.98
CA ASP A 55 11.21 -1.48 23.04
C ASP A 55 11.79 -2.62 23.89
N ILE A 56 12.67 -3.39 23.28
CA ILE A 56 13.36 -4.54 23.88
C ILE A 56 14.89 -4.36 23.87
N SER A 57 15.37 -3.14 23.63
CA SER A 57 16.80 -2.83 23.52
C SER A 57 17.57 -2.84 24.84
N GLY A 58 16.87 -2.81 25.98
CA GLY A 58 17.46 -2.90 27.31
C GLY A 58 17.01 -4.14 28.09
N ASP A 59 17.32 -4.18 29.39
CA ASP A 59 17.03 -5.34 30.25
C ASP A 59 15.53 -5.59 30.51
N LYS A 60 14.68 -4.58 30.24
CA LYS A 60 13.24 -4.59 30.49
C LYS A 60 12.46 -4.15 29.26
N MET A 61 11.40 -4.91 28.96
CA MET A 61 10.47 -4.61 27.89
C MET A 61 9.64 -3.39 28.25
N LYS A 62 9.46 -2.47 27.29
CA LYS A 62 8.64 -1.27 27.48
C LYS A 62 7.68 -1.12 26.32
N VAL A 63 6.38 -1.17 26.58
CA VAL A 63 5.39 -0.75 25.58
C VAL A 63 5.59 0.74 25.32
N VAL A 64 5.87 1.10 24.06
CA VAL A 64 6.15 2.48 23.66
C VAL A 64 5.07 3.09 22.79
N ALA A 65 4.24 2.27 22.12
CA ALA A 65 3.13 2.76 21.32
C ALA A 65 2.04 1.70 21.11
N ASP A 66 0.80 2.17 21.01
CA ASP A 66 -0.35 1.41 20.54
C ASP A 66 -0.80 1.97 19.19
N HIS A 67 -1.05 1.08 18.23
CA HIS A 67 -1.58 1.44 16.92
C HIS A 67 -2.87 0.66 16.63
N ALA A 68 -3.93 1.39 16.27
CA ALA A 68 -5.15 0.80 15.74
C ALA A 68 -4.87 0.30 14.32
N VAL A 69 -5.17 -0.98 14.05
CA VAL A 69 -4.95 -1.61 12.73
C VAL A 69 -6.22 -2.32 12.26
N TYR A 70 -6.37 -2.47 10.94
CA TYR A 70 -7.53 -3.08 10.29
C TYR A 70 -7.08 -3.90 9.06
N SER A 71 -7.67 -5.06 8.72
CA SER A 71 -8.64 -5.90 9.46
C SER A 71 -7.94 -7.15 9.96
N GLU A 72 -7.37 -7.10 11.15
CA GLU A 72 -6.64 -8.21 11.77
C GLU A 72 -5.41 -8.68 10.96
N PRO A 73 -4.34 -7.86 10.88
CA PRO A 73 -3.05 -8.37 10.43
C PRO A 73 -2.67 -9.63 11.22
N HIS A 74 -2.26 -10.67 10.49
CA HIS A 74 -1.89 -11.96 11.09
C HIS A 74 -0.38 -12.07 11.30
N ASP A 75 0.39 -11.55 10.35
CA ASP A 75 1.84 -11.70 10.31
C ASP A 75 2.50 -10.43 9.77
N SER A 76 3.75 -10.19 10.17
CA SER A 76 4.54 -9.03 9.77
C SER A 76 6.04 -9.30 9.87
N ILE A 77 6.81 -8.66 8.99
CA ILE A 77 8.26 -8.61 9.10
C ILE A 77 8.73 -7.17 9.21
N ILE A 78 9.77 -6.95 10.01
CA ILE A 78 10.37 -5.64 10.20
C ILE A 78 11.78 -5.70 9.62
N VAL A 79 12.03 -4.97 8.54
CA VAL A 79 13.32 -4.93 7.86
C VAL A 79 13.94 -3.53 7.91
N LYS A 80 15.27 -3.45 7.98
CA LYS A 80 15.97 -2.16 7.91
C LYS A 80 15.73 -1.52 6.55
N ARG A 81 15.54 -0.19 6.57
CA ARG A 81 15.30 0.63 5.38
C ARG A 81 16.32 0.42 4.25
N GLU A 82 17.58 0.15 4.60
CA GLU A 82 18.69 0.02 3.64
C GLU A 82 18.57 -1.20 2.72
N PHE A 83 17.76 -2.20 3.10
CA PHE A 83 17.47 -3.36 2.27
C PHE A 83 16.36 -3.11 1.23
N ILE A 84 15.58 -2.04 1.38
CA ILE A 84 14.48 -1.72 0.49
C ILE A 84 14.84 -0.51 -0.35
N LYS A 85 14.87 -0.70 -1.68
CA LYS A 85 15.03 0.37 -2.66
C LYS A 85 13.77 0.45 -3.50
N THR A 86 12.99 1.50 -3.27
CA THR A 86 11.79 1.80 -4.05
C THR A 86 12.14 2.65 -5.27
N ARG A 87 11.16 2.85 -6.16
CA ARG A 87 11.26 3.75 -7.31
C ARG A 87 10.18 4.82 -7.19
N GLN A 88 10.54 6.07 -7.51
CA GLN A 88 9.66 7.24 -7.39
C GLN A 88 8.72 7.41 -8.59
N VAL A 89 9.20 7.09 -9.79
CA VAL A 89 8.43 7.19 -11.04
C VAL A 89 8.63 5.91 -11.84
N TYR A 90 7.56 5.37 -12.42
CA TYR A 90 7.63 4.17 -13.25
C TYR A 90 8.39 4.41 -14.57
N ASN A 91 9.05 3.37 -15.08
CA ASN A 91 9.59 3.40 -16.43
C ASN A 91 8.46 3.02 -17.39
N LEU A 92 8.19 3.84 -18.41
CA LEU A 92 7.14 3.52 -19.39
C LEU A 92 7.43 2.21 -20.15
N ASP A 93 8.70 1.82 -20.28
CA ASP A 93 9.11 0.56 -20.90
C ASP A 93 8.69 -0.68 -20.11
N ASP A 94 8.32 -0.55 -18.82
CA ASP A 94 7.79 -1.65 -18.02
C ASP A 94 6.33 -1.99 -18.40
N PHE A 95 5.68 -1.15 -19.23
CA PHE A 95 4.27 -1.26 -19.58
C PHE A 95 4.10 -1.41 -21.11
N PRO A 96 3.88 -2.63 -21.63
CA PRO A 96 3.83 -2.90 -23.07
C PRO A 96 2.76 -2.11 -23.84
N ASN A 97 1.72 -1.65 -23.15
CA ASN A 97 0.61 -0.90 -23.74
C ASN A 97 0.77 0.62 -23.60
N ALA A 98 1.78 1.11 -22.87
CA ALA A 98 1.98 2.54 -22.66
C ALA A 98 2.26 3.24 -23.99
N ILE A 99 1.64 4.41 -24.16
CA ILE A 99 1.95 5.33 -25.26
C ILE A 99 2.79 6.48 -24.72
N LYS A 100 3.79 6.92 -25.49
CA LYS A 100 4.85 7.82 -25.00
C LYS A 100 4.71 9.26 -25.51
N ASP A 101 3.90 9.46 -26.53
CA ASP A 101 3.57 10.77 -27.08
C ASP A 101 2.04 10.95 -27.09
N PRO A 102 1.50 12.12 -26.67
CA PRO A 102 0.08 12.42 -26.80
C PRO A 102 -0.50 12.18 -28.21
N LYS A 103 0.32 12.30 -29.27
CA LYS A 103 -0.07 12.05 -30.67
C LYS A 103 -0.43 10.59 -30.96
N GLU A 104 0.00 9.65 -30.12
CA GLU A 104 -0.38 8.23 -30.21
C GLU A 104 -1.78 7.96 -29.64
N SER A 105 -2.41 8.98 -29.04
CA SER A 105 -3.76 8.86 -28.53
C SER A 105 -4.77 8.67 -29.67
N GLY A 106 -5.76 7.82 -29.43
CA GLY A 106 -6.79 7.55 -30.43
C GLY A 106 -7.74 6.46 -30.01
N VAL A 107 -8.76 6.26 -30.85
CA VAL A 107 -9.79 5.25 -30.67
C VAL A 107 -9.69 4.24 -31.81
N GLU A 108 -9.35 3.00 -31.49
CA GLU A 108 -9.31 1.89 -32.43
C GLU A 108 -10.56 1.02 -32.26
N ARG A 109 -11.24 0.69 -33.37
CA ARG A 109 -12.43 -0.18 -33.37
C ARG A 109 -12.19 -1.46 -34.17
N LYS A 110 -12.45 -2.60 -33.53
CA LYS A 110 -12.45 -3.94 -34.13
C LYS A 110 -13.78 -4.63 -33.82
N GLY A 111 -14.77 -4.43 -34.70
CA GLY A 111 -16.14 -4.90 -34.46
C GLY A 111 -16.80 -4.16 -33.29
N ASN A 112 -17.25 -4.90 -32.28
CA ASN A 112 -17.78 -4.36 -31.03
C ASN A 112 -16.68 -4.05 -29.98
N LYS A 113 -15.41 -4.35 -30.27
CA LYS A 113 -14.29 -4.02 -29.38
C LYS A 113 -13.74 -2.65 -29.71
N VAL A 114 -13.62 -1.80 -28.70
CA VAL A 114 -13.10 -0.44 -28.81
C VAL A 114 -11.93 -0.27 -27.85
N THR A 115 -10.75 0.02 -28.38
CA THR A 115 -9.57 0.35 -27.59
C THR A 115 -9.34 1.85 -27.65
N VAL A 116 -9.43 2.53 -26.51
CA VAL A 116 -9.10 3.94 -26.36
C VAL A 116 -7.70 4.04 -25.76
N LYS A 117 -6.77 4.61 -26.51
CA LYS A 117 -5.43 4.97 -26.00
C LYS A 117 -5.40 6.46 -25.75
N MET A 118 -4.98 6.85 -24.56
CA MET A 118 -4.90 8.26 -24.17
C MET A 118 -3.77 8.48 -23.17
N VAL A 119 -3.32 9.72 -23.08
CA VAL A 119 -2.36 10.14 -22.06
C VAL A 119 -3.03 11.11 -21.10
N SER A 120 -2.46 11.20 -19.91
CA SER A 120 -2.69 12.31 -18.99
C SER A 120 -1.39 13.06 -18.77
N GLN A 121 -1.49 14.38 -18.75
CA GLN A 121 -0.45 15.28 -18.28
C GLN A 121 -1.16 16.44 -17.60
N ALA A 122 -0.94 16.63 -16.30
CA ALA A 122 -1.76 17.51 -15.48
C ALA A 122 -1.88 18.91 -16.12
N PRO A 123 -3.11 19.47 -16.25
CA PRO A 123 -4.38 19.00 -15.69
C PRO A 123 -5.29 18.25 -16.69
N ALA A 124 -4.78 17.79 -17.83
CA ALA A 124 -5.61 17.36 -18.95
C ALA A 124 -5.35 15.93 -19.44
N PHE A 125 -6.39 15.35 -20.01
CA PHE A 125 -6.27 14.18 -20.89
C PHE A 125 -6.05 14.63 -22.33
N SER A 126 -5.34 13.82 -23.12
CA SER A 126 -5.21 14.05 -24.56
C SER A 126 -6.51 13.84 -25.34
N LEU A 127 -7.40 12.99 -24.83
CA LEU A 127 -8.74 12.77 -25.38
C LEU A 127 -9.79 13.21 -24.35
N PRO A 128 -10.33 14.44 -24.47
CA PRO A 128 -11.37 14.93 -23.56
C PRO A 128 -12.71 14.22 -23.78
N GLU A 129 -12.95 13.71 -24.98
CA GLU A 129 -14.15 12.95 -25.34
C GLU A 129 -13.83 11.86 -26.38
N PHE A 130 -14.60 10.78 -26.34
CA PHE A 130 -14.62 9.75 -27.38
C PHE A 130 -16.01 9.10 -27.45
N THR A 131 -16.40 8.62 -28.62
CA THR A 131 -17.74 8.06 -28.85
C THR A 131 -17.69 6.53 -28.98
N VAL A 132 -18.61 5.86 -28.29
CA VAL A 132 -18.83 4.41 -28.38
C VAL A 132 -20.30 4.11 -28.68
N LYS A 133 -20.60 2.87 -29.08
CA LYS A 133 -21.96 2.38 -29.30
C LYS A 133 -22.42 1.58 -28.10
N LYS A 134 -23.73 1.61 -27.83
CA LYS A 134 -24.34 0.72 -26.82
C LYS A 134 -23.98 -0.74 -27.13
N GLY A 135 -23.40 -1.43 -26.17
CA GLY A 135 -22.96 -2.82 -26.29
C GLY A 135 -21.51 -3.02 -26.74
N ASP A 136 -20.74 -1.95 -26.92
CA ASP A 136 -19.29 -2.06 -27.16
C ASP A 136 -18.55 -2.58 -25.91
N GLU A 137 -17.55 -3.44 -26.13
CA GLU A 137 -16.54 -3.82 -25.14
C GLU A 137 -15.40 -2.80 -25.22
N VAL A 138 -15.31 -1.93 -24.21
CA VAL A 138 -14.35 -0.80 -24.20
C VAL A 138 -13.15 -1.13 -23.33
N THR A 139 -11.95 -1.02 -23.89
CA THR A 139 -10.68 -1.05 -23.16
C THR A 139 -10.05 0.33 -23.18
N ILE A 140 -9.70 0.86 -22.02
CA ILE A 140 -9.03 2.16 -21.90
C ILE A 140 -7.60 1.93 -21.46
N ILE A 141 -6.66 2.49 -22.22
CA ILE A 141 -5.23 2.50 -21.96
C ILE A 141 -4.87 3.95 -21.67
N LEU A 142 -4.71 4.28 -20.39
CA LEU A 142 -4.28 5.60 -19.93
C LEU A 142 -2.80 5.55 -19.52
N THR A 143 -1.98 6.41 -20.12
CA THR A 143 -0.58 6.59 -19.70
C THR A 143 -0.40 7.95 -19.04
N ASN A 144 0.09 8.00 -17.80
CA ASN A 144 0.52 9.26 -17.18
C ASN A 144 1.92 9.64 -17.70
N LEU A 145 2.04 10.79 -18.36
CA LEU A 145 3.31 11.29 -18.91
C LEU A 145 3.98 12.33 -18.01
N ASP A 146 3.41 12.65 -16.86
CA ASP A 146 4.11 13.47 -15.88
C ASP A 146 5.34 12.76 -15.34
N LYS A 147 6.42 13.54 -15.19
CA LYS A 147 7.72 13.08 -14.71
C LYS A 147 7.99 13.50 -13.26
N VAL A 148 6.99 14.10 -12.62
CA VAL A 148 7.05 14.58 -11.24
C VAL A 148 6.62 13.42 -10.34
N GLU A 149 7.45 13.12 -9.34
CA GLU A 149 7.11 12.17 -8.27
C GLU A 149 5.80 12.59 -7.58
N ASP A 150 4.99 11.60 -7.20
CA ASP A 150 3.73 11.79 -6.47
C ASP A 150 2.63 12.55 -7.25
N LEU A 151 2.85 12.89 -8.53
CA LEU A 151 1.82 13.47 -9.40
C LEU A 151 0.93 12.38 -10.02
N THR A 152 0.16 11.72 -9.15
CA THR A 152 -0.69 10.58 -9.51
C THR A 152 -2.02 11.05 -10.11
N HIS A 153 -2.44 10.40 -11.19
CA HIS A 153 -3.74 10.63 -11.83
C HIS A 153 -4.67 9.42 -11.67
N GLY A 154 -5.97 9.67 -11.82
CA GLY A 154 -7.01 8.63 -11.85
C GLY A 154 -7.87 8.72 -13.11
N PHE A 155 -8.69 7.69 -13.33
CA PHE A 155 -9.71 7.64 -14.38
C PHE A 155 -10.99 7.04 -13.79
N ALA A 156 -12.14 7.65 -14.05
CA ALA A 156 -13.43 7.26 -13.50
C ALA A 156 -14.57 7.54 -14.50
#